data_AF-A0A9R0U3L2-F1
#
_entry.id   AF-A0A9R0U3L2-F1
#
_cell.length_a   1.000
_cell.length_b   1.000
_cell.length_c   1.000
_cell.angle_alpha   90.00
_cell.angle_beta   90.00
_cell.angle_gamma   90.00
#
_symmetry.space_group_name_H-M   'P 1'
#
loop_
_entity.id
_entity.type
_entity.pdbx_description
1 polymer ?
#
loop_
_entity_poly.entity_id
_entity_poly.type
_entity_poly.pdbx_seq_one_letter_code
_entity_poly.pdbx_strand_id
1 'polypeptide(L)'
;MTSMLSAFSSWFVNPRRNPLARIHMLTISNRLKNYGLRYDDLYDPYFDLDIKEALCRLPREVVDARHQRLKRAMDLSMKHQYLPDDVGTTDTIQKLFERHAGSGEKGGSRA
;
A
#
# COMPACT_ATOMS: atom_id res chain seq x y z
N MET A 1 16.70 32.64 -9.44
CA MET A 1 15.25 32.58 -9.12
C MET A 1 14.59 31.25 -9.52
N THR A 2 15.08 30.55 -10.56
CA THR A 2 14.57 29.23 -10.99
C THR A 2 14.82 28.09 -10.00
N SER A 3 15.91 28.12 -9.23
CA SER A 3 16.30 27.05 -8.29
C SER A 3 15.38 26.90 -7.06
N MET A 4 14.70 27.97 -6.64
CA MET A 4 13.81 27.95 -5.47
C MET A 4 12.42 27.39 -5.84
N LEU A 5 11.94 27.67 -7.06
CA LEU A 5 10.75 27.04 -7.61
C LEU A 5 10.96 25.54 -7.88
N SER A 6 12.15 25.13 -8.34
CA SER A 6 12.44 23.70 -8.55
C SER A 6 12.51 22.94 -7.22
N ALA A 7 13.06 23.56 -6.17
CA ALA A 7 13.08 22.99 -4.82
C ALA A 7 11.65 22.82 -4.26
N PHE A 8 10.79 23.83 -4.43
CA PHE A 8 9.38 23.76 -4.01
C PHE A 8 8.56 22.72 -4.80
N SER A 9 8.74 22.68 -6.12
CA SER A 9 8.14 21.65 -6.98
C SER A 9 8.60 20.24 -6.57
N SER A 10 9.90 20.06 -6.34
CA SER A 10 10.42 18.78 -5.84
C SER A 10 9.86 18.44 -4.46
N TRP A 11 9.63 19.41 -3.57
CA TRP A 11 9.04 19.17 -2.25
C TRP A 11 7.57 18.73 -2.32
N PHE A 12 6.78 19.29 -3.26
CA PHE A 12 5.38 18.93 -3.47
C PHE A 12 5.22 17.52 -4.07
N VAL A 13 6.03 17.21 -5.08
CA VAL A 13 5.93 15.96 -5.85
C VAL A 13 6.59 14.78 -5.13
N ASN A 14 7.55 15.03 -4.22
CA ASN A 14 8.21 13.96 -3.48
C ASN A 14 7.32 13.39 -2.36
N PRO A 15 6.84 12.14 -2.47
CA PRO A 15 5.95 11.53 -1.47
C PRO A 15 6.64 11.33 -0.10
N ARG A 16 7.99 11.31 -0.07
CA ARG A 16 8.78 11.18 1.16
C ARG A 16 8.81 12.46 2.00
N ARG A 17 8.57 13.63 1.40
CA ARG A 17 8.62 14.94 2.08
C ARG A 17 7.25 15.61 2.21
N ASN A 18 6.22 15.06 1.57
CA ASN A 18 4.86 15.59 1.60
C ASN A 18 4.04 14.99 2.77
N PRO A 19 3.66 15.79 3.79
CA PRO A 19 2.89 15.31 4.93
C PRO A 19 1.47 14.86 4.56
N LEU A 20 0.88 15.40 3.48
CA LEU A 20 -0.45 15.02 3.01
C LEU A 20 -0.47 13.60 2.45
N ALA A 21 0.59 13.22 1.72
CA ALA A 21 0.75 11.85 1.22
C ALA A 21 0.82 10.84 2.37
N ARG A 22 1.49 11.20 3.47
CA ARG A 22 1.57 10.37 4.68
C ARG A 22 0.20 10.18 5.35
N ILE A 23 -0.58 11.25 5.50
CA ILE A 23 -1.93 11.20 6.10
C ILE A 23 -2.86 10.35 5.22
N HIS A 24 -2.79 10.52 3.90
CA HIS A 24 -3.57 9.75 2.94
C HIS A 24 -3.27 8.26 3.04
N MET A 25 -1.98 7.90 3.04
CA MET A 25 -1.55 6.50 3.15
C MET A 25 -1.99 5.87 4.49
N LEU A 26 -1.87 6.58 5.61
CA LEU A 26 -2.31 6.11 6.93
C LEU A 26 -3.84 5.87 6.96
N THR A 27 -4.59 6.76 6.32
CA THR A 27 -6.05 6.66 6.26
C THR A 27 -6.46 5.45 5.42
N ILE A 28 -5.81 5.23 4.27
CA ILE A 28 -6.04 4.05 3.43
C ILE A 28 -5.64 2.78 4.17
N SER A 29 -4.47 2.77 4.83
CA SER A 29 -3.99 1.58 5.54
C SER A 29 -4.96 1.15 6.64
N ASN A 30 -5.49 2.09 7.42
CA ASN A 30 -6.48 1.80 8.45
C ASN A 30 -7.78 1.27 7.84
N ARG A 31 -8.26 1.87 6.75
CA ARG A 31 -9.48 1.38 6.06
C ARG A 31 -9.31 -0.03 5.51
N LEU A 32 -8.17 -0.32 4.87
CA LEU A 32 -7.88 -1.63 4.32
C LEU A 32 -7.70 -2.69 5.44
N LYS A 33 -7.09 -2.30 6.57
CA LYS A 33 -6.97 -3.15 7.75
C LYS A 33 -8.33 -3.61 8.27
N ASN A 34 -9.32 -2.71 8.32
CA ASN A 34 -10.67 -3.04 8.80
C ASN A 34 -11.39 -4.11 7.97
N TYR A 35 -11.07 -4.22 6.68
CA TYR A 35 -11.59 -5.27 5.79
C TYR A 35 -10.61 -6.45 5.60
N GLY A 36 -9.41 -6.36 6.18
CA GLY A 36 -8.33 -7.33 6.01
C GLY A 36 -7.88 -7.46 4.55
N LEU A 37 -7.88 -6.36 3.81
CA LEU A 37 -7.39 -6.26 2.44
C LEU A 37 -5.96 -5.72 2.40
N ARG A 38 -5.22 -6.08 1.36
CA ARG A 38 -3.95 -5.42 1.00
C ARG A 38 -4.19 -4.36 -0.06
N TYR A 39 -3.25 -3.43 -0.19
CA TYR A 39 -3.31 -2.42 -1.26
C TYR A 39 -3.31 -3.08 -2.64
N ASP A 40 -2.48 -4.10 -2.84
CA ASP A 40 -2.39 -4.85 -4.10
C ASP A 40 -3.69 -5.59 -4.47
N ASP A 41 -4.55 -5.88 -3.49
CA ASP A 41 -5.81 -6.59 -3.76
C ASP A 41 -6.81 -5.68 -4.51
N LEU A 42 -6.63 -4.35 -4.49
CA LEU A 42 -7.51 -3.36 -5.14
C LEU A 42 -7.38 -3.31 -6.67
N TYR A 43 -6.32 -3.88 -7.24
CA TYR A 43 -6.08 -3.84 -8.69
C TYR A 43 -7.01 -4.80 -9.44
N ASP A 44 -7.87 -4.28 -10.30
CA ASP A 44 -8.83 -5.07 -11.07
C ASP A 44 -8.17 -5.69 -12.33
N PRO A 45 -8.14 -7.02 -12.48
CA PRO A 45 -7.60 -7.68 -13.67
C PRO A 45 -8.36 -7.39 -14.96
N TYR A 46 -9.61 -6.89 -14.89
CA TYR A 46 -10.40 -6.57 -16.07
C TYR A 46 -10.10 -5.18 -16.66
N PHE A 47 -9.57 -4.27 -15.85
CA PHE A 47 -9.27 -2.90 -16.28
C PHE A 47 -7.90 -2.75 -16.94
N ASP A 48 -6.94 -3.62 -16.61
CA ASP A 48 -5.56 -3.53 -17.10
C ASP A 48 -5.02 -4.91 -17.48
N LEU A 49 -4.49 -5.01 -18.70
CA LEU A 49 -3.90 -6.23 -19.23
C LEU A 49 -2.64 -6.63 -18.46
N ASP A 50 -1.87 -5.64 -17.98
CA ASP A 50 -0.64 -5.85 -17.24
C ASP A 50 -0.91 -6.48 -15.86
N ILE A 51 -2.01 -6.09 -15.22
CA ILE A 51 -2.45 -6.66 -13.94
C ILE A 51 -2.85 -8.12 -14.12
N LYS A 52 -3.61 -8.41 -15.19
CA LYS A 52 -4.00 -9.79 -15.51
C LYS A 52 -2.79 -10.67 -15.76
N GLU A 53 -1.81 -10.19 -16.53
CA GLU A 53 -0.60 -10.94 -16.82
C GLU A 53 0.26 -11.14 -15.55
N ALA A 54 0.41 -10.11 -14.71
CA ALA A 54 1.12 -10.21 -13.44
C ALA A 54 0.50 -11.28 -12.52
N LEU A 55 -0.83 -11.34 -12.45
CA LEU A 55 -1.52 -12.36 -11.66
C LEU A 55 -1.37 -13.78 -12.23
N CYS A 56 -1.33 -13.93 -13.55
CA CYS A 56 -1.07 -15.22 -14.19
C CYS A 56 0.37 -15.73 -13.96
N ARG A 57 1.33 -14.83 -13.73
CA ARG A 57 2.73 -15.18 -13.44
C ARG A 57 2.97 -15.53 -11.96
N LEU A 58 2.09 -15.09 -11.05
CA LEU A 58 2.22 -15.36 -9.62
C LEU A 58 1.91 -16.83 -9.29
N PRO A 59 2.53 -17.39 -8.23
CA PRO A 59 2.21 -18.73 -7.77
C PRO A 59 0.76 -18.80 -7.26
N ARG A 60 0.15 -19.97 -7.46
CA ARG A 60 -1.28 -20.17 -7.25
C ARG A 60 -1.72 -19.92 -5.81
N GLU A 61 -0.88 -20.26 -4.84
CA GLU A 61 -1.14 -20.07 -3.41
C GLU A 61 -1.34 -18.59 -3.06
N VAL A 62 -0.57 -17.70 -3.71
CA VAL A 62 -0.68 -16.25 -3.48
C VAL A 62 -1.97 -15.70 -4.08
N VAL A 63 -2.33 -16.18 -5.27
CA VAL A 63 -3.57 -15.81 -5.96
C VAL A 63 -4.79 -16.29 -5.19
N ASP A 64 -4.78 -17.52 -4.69
CA ASP A 64 -5.87 -18.08 -3.89
C ASP A 64 -6.02 -17.35 -2.55
N ALA A 65 -4.92 -17.00 -1.88
CA ALA A 65 -4.93 -16.17 -0.69
C ALA A 65 -5.52 -14.76 -0.96
N ARG A 66 -5.23 -14.17 -2.12
CA ARG A 66 -5.86 -12.91 -2.57
C ARG A 66 -7.36 -13.07 -2.75
N HIS A 67 -7.81 -14.11 -3.45
CA HIS A 67 -9.23 -14.38 -3.64
C HIS A 67 -9.98 -14.61 -2.32
N GLN A 68 -9.34 -15.28 -1.35
CA GLN A 68 -9.91 -15.47 -0.01
C GLN A 68 -10.10 -14.13 0.72
N ARG A 69 -9.10 -13.23 0.66
CA ARG A 69 -9.20 -11.88 1.24
C ARG A 69 -10.34 -11.07 0.62
N LEU A 70 -10.44 -11.08 -0.71
CA LEU A 70 -11.49 -10.37 -1.44
C LEU A 70 -12.89 -10.90 -1.10
N LYS A 71 -13.08 -12.21 -1.06
CA LYS A 71 -14.36 -12.83 -0.65
C LYS A 71 -14.76 -12.43 0.76
N ARG A 72 -13.83 -12.47 1.71
CA ARG A 72 -14.07 -12.05 3.09
C ARG A 72 -14.43 -10.57 3.17
N ALA A 73 -13.72 -9.71 2.45
CA ALA A 73 -13.99 -8.28 2.45
C ALA A 73 -15.37 -7.96 1.87
N MET A 74 -15.79 -8.65 0.80
CA MET A 74 -17.14 -8.52 0.26
C MET A 74 -18.20 -8.98 1.26
N ASP A 75 -17.99 -10.10 1.95
CA ASP A 75 -18.90 -10.59 3.00
C ASP A 75 -19.05 -9.59 4.16
N LEU A 76 -17.93 -9.06 4.67
CA LEU A 76 -17.91 -8.02 5.69
C LEU A 76 -18.60 -6.73 5.22
N SER A 77 -18.36 -6.33 3.97
CA SER A 77 -19.00 -5.15 3.36
C SER A 77 -20.50 -5.32 3.26
N MET A 78 -20.99 -6.49 2.83
CA MET A 78 -22.42 -6.79 2.75
C MET A 78 -23.08 -6.81 4.13
N LYS A 79 -22.36 -7.24 5.16
CA LYS A 79 -22.83 -7.29 6.56
C LYS A 79 -22.72 -5.95 7.30
N HIS A 80 -22.09 -4.93 6.68
CA HIS A 80 -21.72 -3.67 7.34
C HIS A 80 -20.94 -3.88 8.66
N GLN A 81 -20.03 -4.86 8.66
CA GLN A 81 -19.21 -5.22 9.82
C GLN A 81 -17.72 -5.10 9.47
N TYR A 82 -16.89 -4.94 10.50
CA TYR A 82 -15.43 -4.88 10.36
C TYR A 82 -14.78 -6.12 10.99
N LEU A 83 -13.55 -6.39 10.57
CA LEU A 83 -12.74 -7.45 11.15
C LEU A 83 -12.37 -7.08 12.60
N PRO A 84 -12.43 -8.02 13.56
CA PRO A 84 -12.00 -7.76 14.93
C PRO A 84 -10.51 -7.38 15.00
N ASP A 85 -10.18 -6.44 15.90
CA ASP A 85 -8.87 -5.78 15.97
C ASP A 85 -7.70 -6.78 16.19
N ASP A 86 -7.97 -7.90 16.85
CA ASP A 86 -7.00 -8.96 17.18
C ASP A 86 -6.50 -9.73 15.94
N VAL A 87 -7.29 -9.74 14.85
CA VAL A 87 -6.96 -10.45 13.60
C VAL A 87 -6.31 -9.49 12.58
N GLY A 88 -6.14 -8.22 12.95
CA GLY A 88 -5.63 -7.18 12.08
C GLY A 88 -4.28 -7.56 11.48
N THR A 89 -4.25 -7.73 10.15
CA THR A 89 -3.03 -7.93 9.35
C THR A 89 -2.22 -6.63 9.35
N THR A 90 -1.61 -6.35 10.49
CA THR A 90 -0.98 -5.07 10.85
C THR A 90 0.34 -4.85 10.11
N ASP A 91 0.87 -5.89 9.47
CA ASP A 91 2.29 -5.94 9.19
C ASP A 91 2.72 -5.47 7.81
N THR A 92 1.84 -5.36 6.80
CA THR A 92 2.34 -5.15 5.43
C THR A 92 2.48 -3.68 5.05
N ILE A 93 1.45 -2.86 5.28
CA ILE A 93 1.43 -1.47 4.79
C ILE A 93 2.31 -0.55 5.65
N GLN A 94 2.24 -0.67 6.98
CA GLN A 94 3.10 0.11 7.89
C GLN A 94 4.59 -0.24 7.69
N LYS A 95 4.94 -1.53 7.62
CA LYS A 95 6.34 -1.97 7.39
C LYS A 95 6.85 -1.62 5.98
N LEU A 96 5.99 -1.48 4.98
CA LEU A 96 6.39 -1.01 3.64
C LEU A 96 6.75 0.48 3.68
N PHE A 97 5.93 1.31 4.31
CA PHE A 97 6.28 2.72 4.51
C PHE A 97 7.56 2.87 5.32
N GLU A 98 7.73 2.11 6.40
CA GLU A 98 8.95 2.15 7.22
C GLU A 98 10.19 1.67 6.45
N ARG A 99 10.07 0.65 5.59
CA ARG A 99 11.16 0.23 4.68
C ARG A 99 11.50 1.32 3.66
N HIS A 100 10.49 1.97 3.08
CA HIS A 100 10.70 3.04 2.11
C HIS A 100 11.03 4.39 2.75
N ALA A 101 10.77 4.60 4.04
CA ALA A 101 11.14 5.79 4.79
C ALA A 101 12.53 5.64 5.42
N GLY A 102 12.89 4.45 5.91
CA GLY A 102 14.13 4.15 6.64
C GLY A 102 15.36 3.82 5.79
N SER A 103 15.25 3.68 4.47
CA SER A 103 16.41 3.36 3.60
C SER A 103 17.40 4.51 3.34
N GLY A 104 17.38 5.57 4.17
CA GLY A 104 18.20 6.78 4.00
C GLY A 104 19.45 6.87 4.88
N GLU A 105 19.65 6.00 5.86
CA GLU A 105 20.86 6.00 6.69
C GLU A 105 21.51 4.63 6.67
N LYS A 106 22.65 4.52 5.97
CA LYS A 106 23.81 3.62 6.17
C LYS A 106 24.47 3.36 4.81
N GLY A 107 25.08 4.41 4.26
CA GLY A 107 25.85 4.36 3.01
C GLY A 107 27.06 5.28 3.06
N GLY A 108 28.14 4.80 3.71
CA GLY A 108 29.52 5.11 3.33
C GLY A 108 30.09 6.50 3.63
N SER A 109 30.45 6.75 4.90
CA SER A 109 31.63 7.58 5.20
C SER A 109 32.83 6.64 5.35
N ARG A 110 33.51 6.37 4.23
CA ARG A 110 34.88 5.87 4.14
C ARG A 110 35.45 6.39 2.83
N ALA A 111 36.10 7.55 2.91
CA ALA A 111 37.15 8.02 2.04
C ALA A 111 38.12 8.80 2.93
#